data_AF-I1CI50-F1
#
_entry.id   AF-I1CI50-F1
#
_cell.length_a   1.000
_cell.length_b   1.000
_cell.length_c   1.000
_cell.angle_alpha   90.00
_cell.angle_beta   90.00
_cell.angle_gamma   90.00
#
_symmetry.space_group_name_H-M   'P 1'
#
loop_
_entity.id
_entity.type
_entity.pdbx_description
1 polymer ?
#
loop_
_entity_poly.entity_id
_entity_poly.type
_entity_poly.pdbx_seq_one_letter_code
_entity_poly.pdbx_strand_id
1 'polypeptide(L)'
;MKASKCFSLDSTFGILSRSNEALYSLVVRYSDTGKGAHVGYLLTNDRSVTPVLEWFKFFRDNCSMHQITVNCSIPEADAIRATFGENCRIQLCFFHVAQCWSRNLATKVKNQRGQYNNAKVIRDNIMSELQSIMYETVRENVVEKICQFREKWASV
;
A
#
# COMPACT_ATOMS: atom_id res chain seq x y z
N MET A 1 -16.91 -0.42 22.40
CA MET A 1 -16.32 -0.63 21.06
C MET A 1 -14.82 -0.70 21.22
N LYS A 2 -14.18 -1.79 20.80
CA LYS A 2 -12.71 -1.90 20.86
C LYS A 2 -12.17 -1.50 19.48
N ALA A 3 -11.51 -0.35 19.41
CA ALA A 3 -10.81 0.03 18.18
C ALA A 3 -9.67 -0.97 17.92
N SER A 4 -9.51 -1.38 16.66
CA SER A 4 -8.36 -2.19 16.28
C SER A 4 -7.07 -1.40 16.49
N LYS A 5 -6.00 -2.13 16.80
CA LYS A 5 -4.62 -1.59 16.84
C LYS A 5 -3.97 -1.55 15.46
N CYS A 6 -4.72 -1.94 14.42
CA CYS A 6 -4.32 -1.89 13.02
C CYS A 6 -4.96 -0.68 12.33
N PHE A 7 -4.10 0.17 11.78
CA PHE A 7 -4.48 1.40 11.11
C PHE A 7 -4.19 1.28 9.61
N SER A 8 -4.83 2.12 8.82
CA SER A 8 -4.54 2.32 7.40
C SER A 8 -4.37 3.79 7.14
N LEU A 9 -3.27 4.14 6.50
CA LEU A 9 -2.94 5.49 6.05
C LEU A 9 -3.14 5.59 4.55
N ASP A 10 -3.81 6.65 4.12
CA ASP A 10 -3.90 7.02 2.73
C ASP A 10 -3.52 8.50 2.55
N SER A 11 -2.76 8.79 1.50
CA SER A 11 -2.34 10.14 1.12
C SER A 11 -3.02 10.53 -0.19
N THR A 12 -3.83 11.58 -0.16
CA THR A 12 -4.44 12.16 -1.36
C THR A 12 -3.71 13.45 -1.73
N PHE A 13 -3.26 13.55 -2.98
CA PHE A 13 -2.58 14.73 -3.52
C PHE A 13 -3.47 15.43 -4.55
N GLY A 14 -3.25 16.73 -4.77
CA GLY A 14 -3.93 17.47 -5.85
C GLY A 14 -5.40 17.78 -5.55
N ILE A 15 -5.74 17.98 -4.27
CA ILE A 15 -7.11 18.21 -3.80
C ILE A 15 -7.63 19.57 -4.25
N LEU A 16 -6.75 20.57 -4.30
CA LEU A 16 -7.03 21.86 -4.93
C LEU A 16 -6.20 22.01 -6.21
N SER A 17 -6.81 22.58 -7.24
CA SER A 17 -6.34 22.62 -8.64
C SER A 17 -4.97 23.27 -8.89
N ARG A 18 -4.37 23.93 -7.89
CA ARG A 18 -3.04 24.60 -7.99
C ARG A 18 -2.20 24.45 -6.73
N SER A 19 -2.53 23.48 -5.90
CA SER A 19 -1.91 23.35 -4.58
C SER A 19 -0.84 22.28 -4.52
N ASN A 20 0.11 22.50 -3.60
CA ASN A 20 1.04 21.48 -3.16
C ASN A 20 0.50 20.71 -1.94
N GLU A 21 -0.82 20.75 -1.72
CA GLU A 21 -1.43 20.15 -0.55
C GLU A 21 -1.56 18.63 -0.66
N ALA A 22 -1.35 18.00 0.48
CA ALA A 22 -1.60 16.59 0.71
C ALA A 22 -2.59 16.45 1.88
N LEU A 23 -3.59 15.60 1.71
CA LEU A 23 -4.45 15.12 2.79
C LEU A 23 -4.03 13.71 3.14
N TYR A 24 -3.57 13.53 4.37
CA TYR A 24 -3.42 12.21 4.95
C TYR A 24 -4.69 11.86 5.71
N SER A 25 -5.22 10.67 5.46
CA SER A 25 -6.37 10.11 6.16
C SER A 25 -5.94 8.86 6.90
N LEU A 26 -6.27 8.80 8.19
CA LEU A 26 -6.01 7.63 9.03
C LEU A 26 -7.34 6.93 9.33
N VAL A 27 -7.39 5.64 9.02
CA VAL A 27 -8.57 4.79 9.16
C VAL A 27 -8.27 3.62 10.09
N VAL A 28 -9.18 3.30 11.01
CA VAL A 28 -9.14 2.06 11.79
C VAL A 28 -10.30 1.16 11.40
N ARG A 29 -10.09 -0.15 11.50
CA ARG A 29 -11.18 -1.12 11.37
C ARG A 29 -11.74 -1.43 12.76
N TYR A 30 -13.04 -1.30 12.96
CA TYR A 30 -13.67 -1.77 14.20
C TYR A 30 -13.80 -3.30 14.18
N SER A 31 -13.38 -3.97 15.25
CA SER A 31 -13.47 -5.44 15.36
C SER A 31 -14.91 -5.94 15.25
N ASP A 32 -15.83 -5.19 15.87
CA ASP A 32 -17.19 -5.66 16.13
C ASP A 32 -18.06 -5.62 14.86
N THR A 33 -17.81 -4.63 13.98
CA THR A 33 -18.60 -4.43 12.74
C THR A 33 -17.83 -4.75 11.48
N GLY A 34 -16.49 -4.90 11.58
CA GLY A 34 -15.61 -5.01 10.45
C GLY A 34 -15.50 -3.74 9.59
N LYS A 35 -16.20 -2.64 9.94
CA LYS A 35 -16.22 -1.39 9.17
C LYS A 35 -14.98 -0.54 9.46
N GLY A 36 -14.52 0.16 8.44
CA GLY A 36 -13.51 1.21 8.58
C GLY A 36 -14.14 2.51 9.10
N ALA A 37 -13.42 3.23 9.95
CA ALA A 37 -13.77 4.58 10.36
C ALA A 37 -12.53 5.46 10.36
N HIS A 38 -12.70 6.70 9.87
CA HIS A 38 -11.67 7.70 9.92
C HIS A 38 -11.47 8.16 11.36
N VAL A 39 -10.22 8.21 11.81
CA VAL A 39 -9.82 8.60 13.16
C VAL A 39 -8.92 9.82 13.19
N GLY A 40 -8.44 10.25 12.02
CA GLY A 40 -7.65 11.46 11.92
C GLY A 40 -7.45 11.89 10.48
N TYR A 41 -7.25 13.19 10.32
CA TYR A 41 -6.87 13.82 9.07
C TYR A 41 -5.71 14.78 9.33
N LEU A 42 -4.77 14.84 8.39
CA LEU A 42 -3.73 15.86 8.35
C LEU A 42 -3.75 16.48 6.96
N LEU A 43 -4.15 17.75 6.88
CA LEU A 43 -4.01 18.57 5.69
C LEU A 43 -2.73 19.40 5.83
N THR A 44 -1.80 19.24 4.89
CA THR A 44 -0.54 19.97 4.90
C THR A 44 -0.15 20.40 3.49
N ASN A 45 0.41 21.60 3.34
CA ASN A 45 1.08 22.06 2.14
C ASN A 45 2.62 21.93 2.24
N ASP A 46 3.14 21.56 3.41
CA ASP A 46 4.53 21.22 3.61
C ASP A 46 4.79 19.80 3.08
N ARG A 47 5.72 19.72 2.12
CA ARG A 47 6.16 18.48 1.46
C ARG A 47 7.30 17.79 2.20
N SER A 48 7.81 18.39 3.28
CA SER A 48 8.72 17.70 4.19
C SER A 48 7.98 16.58 4.93
N VAL A 49 8.74 15.69 5.55
CA VAL A 49 8.18 14.61 6.38
C VAL A 49 7.72 15.10 7.77
N THR A 50 8.07 16.34 8.14
CA THR A 50 7.86 16.92 9.48
C THR A 50 6.39 16.90 9.93
N PRO A 51 5.41 17.34 9.11
CA PRO A 51 4.00 17.34 9.54
C PRO A 51 3.52 15.93 9.85
N VAL A 52 3.93 14.95 9.05
CA VAL A 52 3.57 13.54 9.22
C VAL A 52 4.24 12.96 10.48
N LEU A 53 5.50 13.31 10.75
CA LEU A 53 6.20 12.91 11.98
C LEU A 53 5.52 13.45 13.24
N GLU A 54 5.23 14.75 13.30
CA GLU A 54 4.56 15.35 14.46
C GLU A 54 3.17 14.75 14.68
N TRP A 55 2.44 14.51 13.60
CA TRP A 55 1.14 13.86 13.66
C TRP A 55 1.22 12.41 14.17
N PHE A 56 2.24 11.64 13.75
CA PHE A 56 2.47 10.31 14.30
C PHE A 56 2.93 10.33 15.76
N LYS A 57 3.72 11.31 16.19
CA LYS A 57 4.10 11.47 17.61
C LYS A 57 2.84 11.64 18.47
N PHE A 58 1.91 12.48 18.03
CA PHE A 58 0.60 12.62 18.69
C PHE A 58 -0.11 11.27 18.82
N PHE A 59 -0.19 10.47 17.75
CA PHE A 59 -0.82 9.15 17.85
C PHE A 59 -0.06 8.16 18.73
N ARG A 60 1.27 8.15 18.71
CA ARG A 60 2.07 7.30 19.60
C ARG A 60 1.73 7.58 21.06
N ASP A 61 1.59 8.84 21.42
CA ASP A 61 1.39 9.24 22.80
C ASP A 61 -0.07 9.06 23.26
N ASN A 62 -1.02 8.92 22.32
CA ASN A 62 -2.46 8.84 22.60
C ASN A 62 -3.13 7.53 22.17
N CYS A 63 -2.46 6.66 21.41
CA CYS A 63 -3.03 5.45 20.82
C CYS A 63 -2.01 4.30 20.79
N SER A 64 -2.48 3.06 21.01
CA SER A 64 -1.66 1.86 20.82
C SER A 64 -1.71 1.38 19.37
N MET A 65 -0.88 1.96 18.50
CA MET A 65 -0.72 1.52 17.11
C MET A 65 0.29 0.37 17.04
N HIS A 66 -0.16 -0.83 16.65
CA HIS A 66 0.70 -2.01 16.49
C HIS A 66 1.00 -2.33 15.03
N GLN A 67 0.12 -1.94 14.13
CA GLN A 67 0.30 -2.14 12.71
C GLN A 67 -0.28 -0.97 11.94
N ILE A 68 0.40 -0.54 10.89
CA ILE A 68 -0.10 0.46 9.96
C ILE A 68 0.06 -0.03 8.53
N THR A 69 -1.03 0.04 7.78
CA THR A 69 -1.06 -0.24 6.35
C THR A 69 -0.82 1.07 5.61
N VAL A 70 0.23 1.15 4.81
CA VAL A 70 0.61 2.37 4.08
C VAL A 70 0.55 2.14 2.58
N ASN A 71 0.50 3.21 1.80
CA ASN A 71 0.82 3.16 0.37
C ASN A 71 2.30 2.75 0.17
N CYS A 72 2.76 2.63 -1.07
CA CYS A 72 4.18 2.31 -1.36
C CYS A 72 5.14 3.51 -1.18
N SER A 73 4.85 4.45 -0.26
CA SER A 73 5.64 5.67 -0.03
C SER A 73 6.78 5.43 0.96
N ILE A 74 8.01 5.64 0.49
CA ILE A 74 9.22 5.55 1.32
C ILE A 74 9.20 6.58 2.46
N PRO A 75 8.91 7.88 2.22
CA PRO A 75 8.87 8.88 3.29
C PRO A 75 7.87 8.56 4.41
N GLU A 76 6.69 8.03 4.07
CA GLU A 76 5.69 7.63 5.07
C GLU A 76 6.18 6.46 5.92
N ALA A 77 6.75 5.43 5.28
CA ALA A 77 7.31 4.28 5.97
C ALA A 77 8.46 4.68 6.91
N ASP A 78 9.33 5.60 6.48
CA ASP A 78 10.44 6.08 7.30
C ASP A 78 9.95 6.95 8.47
N ALA A 79 8.90 7.77 8.27
CA ALA A 79 8.27 8.52 9.35
C ALA A 79 7.69 7.61 10.44
N ILE A 80 7.04 6.51 10.04
CA ILE A 80 6.50 5.51 10.96
C ILE A 80 7.64 4.83 11.72
N ARG A 81 8.70 4.38 11.03
CA ARG A 81 9.87 3.76 11.68
C ARG A 81 10.52 4.70 12.69
N ALA A 82 10.71 5.96 12.31
CA ALA A 82 11.30 6.97 13.19
C ALA A 82 10.43 7.24 14.44
N THR A 83 9.11 7.11 14.32
CA THR A 83 8.18 7.46 15.41
C THR A 83 7.88 6.27 16.33
N PHE A 84 7.64 5.10 15.77
CA PHE A 84 7.16 3.92 16.50
C PHE A 84 8.21 2.82 16.67
N GLY A 85 9.32 2.87 15.91
CA GLY A 85 10.35 1.84 15.92
C GLY A 85 9.80 0.47 15.56
N GLU A 86 10.30 -0.57 16.23
CA GLU A 86 9.86 -1.96 16.03
C GLU A 86 8.48 -2.27 16.63
N ASN A 87 7.91 -1.36 17.43
CA ASN A 87 6.61 -1.56 18.07
C ASN A 87 5.44 -1.48 17.09
N CYS A 88 5.66 -0.96 15.88
CA CYS A 88 4.65 -0.85 14.83
C CYS A 88 5.10 -1.56 13.56
N ARG A 89 4.35 -2.60 13.17
CA ARG A 89 4.57 -3.30 11.91
C ARG A 89 4.04 -2.47 10.75
N ILE A 90 4.88 -2.27 9.74
CA ILE A 90 4.48 -1.65 8.47
C ILE A 90 4.01 -2.74 7.51
N GLN A 91 2.80 -2.57 6.97
CA GLN A 91 2.25 -3.40 5.91
C GLN A 91 1.98 -2.54 4.68
N LEU A 92 2.30 -3.05 3.49
CA LEU A 92 1.94 -2.36 2.25
C LEU A 92 0.47 -2.61 1.90
N CYS A 93 -0.20 -1.56 1.45
CA CYS A 93 -1.58 -1.62 0.97
C CYS A 93 -1.64 -2.43 -0.33
N PHE A 94 -2.35 -3.55 -0.29
CA PHE A 94 -2.51 -4.43 -1.45
C PHE A 94 -3.10 -3.70 -2.67
N PHE A 95 -4.06 -2.78 -2.46
CA PHE A 95 -4.64 -2.00 -3.56
C PHE A 95 -3.56 -1.17 -4.28
N HIS A 96 -2.71 -0.47 -3.52
CA HIS A 96 -1.62 0.33 -4.09
C HIS A 96 -0.54 -0.53 -4.74
N VAL A 97 -0.18 -1.67 -4.12
CA VAL A 97 0.75 -2.65 -4.71
C VAL A 97 0.22 -3.17 -6.05
N ALA A 98 -1.05 -3.57 -6.10
CA ALA A 98 -1.70 -4.02 -7.33
C ALA A 98 -1.72 -2.91 -8.40
N GLN A 99 -2.00 -1.66 -8.01
CA GLN A 99 -1.95 -0.53 -8.92
C GLN A 99 -0.53 -0.30 -9.50
N CYS A 100 0.50 -0.40 -8.66
CA CYS A 100 1.90 -0.33 -9.09
C CYS A 100 2.24 -1.45 -10.09
N TRP A 101 1.82 -2.70 -9.81
CA TRP A 101 2.01 -3.81 -10.74
C TRP A 101 1.32 -3.57 -12.08
N SER A 102 0.05 -3.15 -12.06
CA SER A 102 -0.70 -2.86 -13.29
C SER A 102 -0.01 -1.81 -14.17
N ARG A 103 0.46 -0.71 -13.57
CA ARG A 103 1.21 0.34 -14.28
C ARG A 103 2.52 -0.20 -14.85
N ASN A 104 3.28 -0.97 -14.08
CA ASN A 104 4.54 -1.57 -14.51
C ASN A 104 4.34 -2.60 -15.64
N LEU A 105 3.26 -3.39 -15.58
CA LEU A 105 2.91 -4.34 -16.62
C LEU A 105 2.51 -3.63 -17.92
N ALA A 106 1.81 -2.49 -17.84
CA ALA A 106 1.49 -1.69 -19.02
C ALA A 106 2.73 -1.13 -19.73
N THR A 107 3.83 -0.90 -19.02
CA THR A 107 5.09 -0.43 -19.62
C THR A 107 5.96 -1.57 -20.14
N LYS A 108 5.95 -2.73 -19.50
CA LYS A 108 6.79 -3.89 -19.87
C LYS A 108 6.16 -4.79 -20.93
N VAL A 109 4.87 -5.08 -20.81
CA VAL A 109 4.16 -6.02 -21.70
C VAL A 109 3.36 -5.24 -22.73
N LYS A 110 3.92 -5.11 -23.94
CA LYS A 110 3.31 -4.39 -25.06
C LYS A 110 2.98 -5.34 -26.21
N ASN A 111 1.97 -4.97 -26.99
CA ASN A 111 1.67 -5.69 -28.23
C ASN A 111 2.85 -5.53 -29.19
N GLN A 112 3.32 -6.63 -29.77
CA GLN A 112 4.22 -6.58 -30.92
C GLN A 112 3.45 -6.16 -32.17
N ARG A 113 4.16 -5.58 -33.15
CA ARG A 113 3.54 -5.14 -34.41
C ARG A 113 2.89 -6.34 -35.11
N GLY A 114 1.57 -6.26 -35.34
CA GLY A 114 0.79 -7.36 -35.95
C GLY A 114 0.17 -8.36 -34.97
N GLN A 115 0.44 -8.26 -33.66
CA GLN A 115 -0.22 -9.06 -32.63
C GLN A 115 -1.22 -8.20 -31.85
N TYR A 116 -2.49 -8.27 -32.22
CA TYR A 116 -3.55 -7.59 -31.49
C TYR A 116 -4.03 -8.48 -30.33
N ASN A 117 -4.19 -7.89 -29.13
CA ASN A 117 -4.77 -8.49 -27.91
C ASN A 117 -3.92 -9.47 -27.07
N ASN A 118 -2.75 -9.94 -27.51
CA ASN A 118 -1.91 -10.83 -26.68
C ASN A 118 -1.41 -10.15 -25.39
N ALA A 119 -1.01 -8.87 -25.44
CA ALA A 119 -0.44 -8.20 -24.27
C ALA A 119 -1.45 -7.97 -23.15
N LYS A 120 -2.75 -7.83 -23.46
CA LYS A 120 -3.76 -7.69 -22.40
C LYS A 120 -3.92 -9.01 -21.63
N VAL A 121 -4.11 -10.11 -22.36
CA VAL A 121 -4.25 -11.45 -21.76
C VAL A 121 -3.03 -11.82 -20.92
N ILE A 122 -1.82 -11.54 -21.43
CA ILE A 122 -0.57 -11.76 -20.67
C ILE A 122 -0.55 -10.94 -19.38
N ARG A 123 -0.88 -9.64 -19.44
CA ARG A 123 -0.93 -8.79 -18.24
C ARG A 123 -1.96 -9.28 -17.21
N ASP A 124 -3.14 -9.70 -17.68
CA ASP A 124 -4.21 -10.21 -16.81
C ASP A 124 -3.77 -11.52 -16.13
N ASN A 125 -3.08 -12.42 -16.84
CA ASN A 125 -2.53 -13.65 -16.29
C ASN A 125 -1.43 -13.37 -15.24
N ILE A 126 -0.48 -12.47 -15.55
CA ILE A 126 0.57 -12.08 -14.61
C ILE A 126 -0.05 -11.47 -13.35
N MET A 127 -1.04 -10.59 -13.50
CA MET A 127 -1.73 -9.96 -12.39
C MET A 127 -2.46 -10.99 -11.52
N SER A 128 -3.16 -11.94 -12.11
CA SER A 128 -3.85 -13.03 -11.39
C SER A 128 -2.89 -13.86 -10.53
N GLU A 129 -1.72 -14.21 -11.07
CA GLU A 129 -0.70 -14.96 -10.33
C GLU A 129 -0.08 -14.14 -9.19
N LEU A 130 0.24 -12.86 -9.43
CA LEU A 130 0.72 -11.96 -8.39
C LEU A 130 -0.30 -11.80 -7.24
N GLN A 131 -1.59 -11.72 -7.57
CA GLN A 131 -2.66 -11.67 -6.56
C GLN A 131 -2.78 -12.99 -5.80
N SER A 132 -2.66 -14.14 -6.48
CA SER A 132 -2.64 -15.46 -5.85
C SER A 132 -1.49 -15.64 -4.84
N ILE A 133 -0.33 -15.03 -5.10
CA ILE A 133 0.79 -14.98 -4.13
C ILE A 133 0.40 -14.13 -2.90
N MET A 134 -0.25 -12.99 -3.10
CA MET A 134 -0.61 -12.07 -2.00
C MET A 134 -1.69 -12.62 -1.07
N TYR A 135 -2.62 -13.42 -1.59
CA TYR A 135 -3.68 -14.05 -0.80
C TYR A 135 -3.25 -15.38 -0.16
N GLU A 136 -2.05 -15.87 -0.45
CA GLU A 136 -1.54 -17.09 0.16
C GLU A 136 -1.28 -16.89 1.65
N THR A 137 -1.72 -17.86 2.45
CA THR A 137 -1.63 -17.81 3.92
C THR A 137 -0.56 -18.74 4.47
N VAL A 138 -0.09 -19.70 3.67
CA VAL A 138 0.97 -20.65 4.03
C VAL A 138 2.31 -20.12 3.53
N ARG A 139 3.26 -19.90 4.45
CA ARG A 139 4.55 -19.27 4.15
C ARG A 139 5.35 -20.05 3.11
N GLU A 140 5.35 -21.37 3.19
CA GLU A 140 6.05 -22.27 2.27
C GLU A 140 5.50 -22.13 0.86
N ASN A 141 4.17 -22.09 0.72
CA ASN A 141 3.48 -21.89 -0.56
C ASN A 141 3.78 -20.51 -1.16
N VAL A 142 3.96 -19.47 -0.33
CA VAL A 142 4.37 -18.14 -0.83
C VAL A 142 5.72 -18.23 -1.53
N VAL A 143 6.70 -18.90 -0.90
CA VAL A 143 8.04 -19.05 -1.47
C VAL A 143 7.98 -19.85 -2.78
N GLU A 144 7.25 -20.97 -2.78
CA GLU A 144 7.07 -21.80 -3.97
C GLU A 144 6.43 -21.02 -5.12
N LYS A 145 5.30 -20.34 -4.87
CA LYS A 145 4.61 -19.54 -5.88
C LYS A 145 5.48 -18.41 -6.43
N ILE A 146 6.30 -17.77 -5.59
CA ILE A 146 7.27 -16.75 -6.05
C ILE A 146 8.31 -17.35 -6.98
N CYS A 147 8.85 -18.54 -6.66
CA CYS A 147 9.80 -19.23 -7.53
C CYS A 147 9.16 -19.59 -8.88
N GLN A 148 7.99 -20.24 -8.86
CA GLN A 148 7.24 -20.61 -10.06
C GLN A 148 6.90 -19.39 -10.93
N PHE A 149 6.47 -18.29 -10.31
CA PHE A 149 6.19 -17.03 -11.00
C PHE A 149 7.43 -16.48 -11.71
N ARG A 150 8.59 -16.47 -11.02
CA ARG A 150 9.85 -15.98 -11.58
C ARG A 150 10.31 -16.83 -12.77
N GLU A 151 10.22 -18.16 -12.66
CA GLU A 151 10.58 -19.06 -13.76
C GLU A 151 9.69 -18.87 -14.98
N LYS A 152 8.36 -18.79 -14.77
CA LYS A 152 7.38 -18.66 -15.84
C LYS A 152 7.51 -17.35 -16.62
N TRP A 153 7.80 -16.25 -15.93
CA TRP A 153 7.81 -14.91 -16.52
C TRP A 153 9.22 -14.34 -16.73
N ALA A 154 10.28 -15.16 -16.61
CA ALA A 154 11.67 -14.72 -16.76
C ALA A 154 11.99 -14.12 -18.15
N SER A 155 11.28 -14.55 -19.19
CA SER A 155 11.52 -14.19 -20.59
C SER A 155 10.51 -13.20 -21.18
N VAL A 156 9.64 -12.62 -20.34
CA VAL A 156 8.58 -11.68 -20.73
C VAL A 156 8.92 -10.27 -20.26
#